data_AF-A0A2U2RVL4-F1
#
_entry.id   AF-A0A2U2RVL4-F1
#
_cell.length_a   1.000
_cell.length_b   1.000
_cell.length_c   1.000
_cell.angle_alpha   90.00
_cell.angle_beta   90.00
_cell.angle_gamma   90.00
#
_symmetry.space_group_name_H-M   'P 1'
#
loop_
_entity.id
_entity.type
_entity.pdbx_description
1 polymer ?
#
loop_
_entity_poly.entity_id
_entity_poly.type
_entity_poly.pdbx_seq_one_letter_code
_entity_poly.pdbx_strand_id
1 'polypeptide(L)' 'MGSKNKLKRFKENQTFTNVIQPDREKIIEENLFLKGKWNSEFFKNKAPIILELGCGKGEYSIYLSKKYPKKNLI' A
#
# COMPACT_ATOMS: atom_id res chain seq x y z
N MET A 1 9.59 22.22 -17.95
CA MET A 1 10.32 22.13 -16.66
C MET A 1 9.67 21.06 -15.79
N GLY A 2 9.96 19.80 -16.08
CA GLY A 2 9.57 18.71 -15.19
C GLY A 2 10.54 18.64 -14.01
N SER A 3 10.05 18.12 -12.89
CA SER A 3 10.87 17.65 -11.77
C SER A 3 11.45 18.71 -10.81
N LYS A 4 10.66 19.07 -9.80
CA LYS A 4 11.11 19.10 -8.39
C LYS A 4 10.08 18.54 -7.39
N ASN A 5 8.96 18.00 -7.88
CA ASN A 5 7.87 17.51 -7.01
C ASN A 5 8.01 16.04 -6.60
N LYS A 6 8.96 15.29 -7.17
CA LYS A 6 9.16 13.86 -6.82
C LYS A 6 9.51 13.73 -5.34
N LEU A 7 10.59 14.38 -4.88
CA LEU A 7 11.01 14.35 -3.48
C LEU A 7 9.94 14.87 -2.52
N LYS A 8 9.16 15.88 -2.94
CA LYS A 8 8.01 16.37 -2.17
C LYS A 8 6.96 15.27 -1.95
N ARG A 9 6.56 14.57 -3.02
CA ARG A 9 5.60 13.46 -2.95
C ARG A 9 6.11 12.30 -2.11
N PHE A 10 7.42 11.99 -2.15
CA PHE A 10 8.01 10.99 -1.25
C PHE A 10 7.93 11.41 0.22
N LYS A 11 8.17 12.68 0.54
CA LYS A 11 7.99 13.20 1.92
C LYS A 11 6.52 13.16 2.36
N GLU A 12 5.59 13.50 1.48
CA GLU A 12 4.16 13.39 1.78
C GLU A 12 3.75 11.94 2.08
N ASN A 13 4.27 10.96 1.33
CA ASN A 13 3.99 9.55 1.56
C ASN A 13 4.36 9.06 2.97
N GLN A 14 5.43 9.62 3.57
CA GLN A 14 5.85 9.27 4.93
C GLN A 14 4.83 9.70 6.00
N THR A 15 3.93 10.63 5.68
CA THR A 15 2.88 11.08 6.61
C THR A 15 1.64 10.18 6.59
N PHE A 16 1.52 9.30 5.59
CA PHE A 16 0.37 8.42 5.44
C PHE A 16 0.58 7.11 6.21
N THR A 17 -0.30 6.84 7.18
CA THR A 17 -0.24 5.62 8.02
C THR A 17 -0.53 4.34 7.25
N ASN A 18 -1.17 4.46 6.09
CA ASN A 18 -1.54 3.35 5.21
C ASN A 18 -0.55 3.13 4.06
N VAL A 19 0.55 3.88 4.00
CA VAL A 19 1.60 3.70 2.98
C VAL A 19 2.76 2.94 3.58
N ILE A 20 3.08 1.79 2.98
CA ILE A 20 4.25 0.98 3.35
C ILE A 20 5.32 1.23 2.29
N GLN A 21 6.36 1.95 2.67
CA GLN A 21 7.48 2.29 1.79
C GLN A 21 8.79 1.76 2.40
N PRO A 22 9.19 0.51 2.09
CA PRO A 22 10.43 -0.05 2.59
C PRO A 22 11.64 0.62 1.94
N ASP A 23 12.74 0.69 2.70
CA ASP A 23 14.04 1.11 2.20
C ASP A 23 14.57 0.12 1.16
N ARG A 24 15.43 0.61 0.25
CA ARG A 24 15.99 -0.20 -0.83
C ARG A 24 16.72 -1.45 -0.32
N GLU A 25 17.45 -1.32 0.77
CA GLU A 25 18.21 -2.41 1.40
C GLU A 25 17.28 -3.55 1.84
N LYS A 26 16.16 -3.23 2.51
CA LYS A 26 15.16 -4.22 2.94
C LYS A 26 14.51 -4.97 1.79
N ILE A 27 14.36 -4.30 0.63
CA ILE A 27 13.83 -4.93 -0.58
C ILE A 27 14.85 -5.94 -1.14
N ILE A 28 16.14 -5.56 -1.17
CA ILE A 28 17.23 -6.42 -1.67
C ILE A 28 17.42 -7.64 -0.78
N GLU A 29 17.33 -7.48 0.54
CA GLU A 29 17.44 -8.57 1.51
C GLU A 29 16.19 -9.46 1.57
N GLU A 30 15.18 -9.20 0.72
CA GLU A 30 13.85 -9.84 0.73
C GLU A 30 13.12 -9.80 2.09
N ASN A 31 13.55 -8.92 2.99
CA ASN A 31 13.03 -8.82 4.35
C ASN A 31 11.83 -7.87 4.43
N LEU A 32 10.78 -8.21 3.68
CA LEU A 32 9.51 -7.50 3.72
C LEU A 32 8.62 -8.10 4.82
N PHE A 33 8.43 -7.37 5.91
CA PHE A 33 7.69 -7.83 7.09
C PHE A 33 6.25 -8.31 6.81
N LEU A 34 5.62 -7.84 5.73
CA LEU A 34 4.27 -8.25 5.31
C LEU A 34 4.23 -9.35 4.24
N LYS A 35 5.38 -9.82 3.74
CA LYS A 35 5.42 -10.91 2.74
C LYS A 35 4.75 -12.15 3.31
N GLY A 36 3.64 -12.56 2.69
CA GLY A 36 2.79 -13.67 3.15
C GLY A 36 1.93 -13.40 4.41
N LYS A 37 2.01 -12.20 5.00
CA LYS A 37 1.43 -11.86 6.31
C LYS A 37 0.40 -10.72 6.29
N TRP A 38 0.01 -10.24 5.11
CA TRP A 38 -0.97 -9.16 4.95
C TRP A 38 -2.29 -9.38 5.70
N ASN A 39 -2.84 -10.59 5.63
CA ASN A 39 -4.10 -10.92 6.29
C ASN A 39 -4.00 -10.94 7.81
N SER A 40 -2.91 -11.48 8.38
CA SER A 40 -2.74 -11.59 9.83
C SER A 40 -2.31 -10.27 10.46
N GLU A 41 -1.32 -9.60 9.89
CA GLU A 41 -0.66 -8.45 10.52
C GLU A 41 -1.32 -7.10 10.17
N PHE A 42 -1.77 -6.94 8.92
CA PHE A 42 -2.32 -5.67 8.43
C PHE A 42 -3.84 -5.62 8.54
N PHE A 43 -4.55 -6.53 7.85
CA PHE A 43 -6.03 -6.52 7.81
C PHE A 43 -6.70 -7.23 8.99
N LYS A 44 -5.95 -8.07 9.72
CA LYS A 44 -6.41 -8.84 10.89
C LYS A 44 -7.67 -9.66 10.61
N ASN A 45 -7.80 -10.17 9.39
CA ASN A 45 -8.93 -10.97 8.96
C ASN A 45 -8.50 -11.99 7.88
N LYS A 46 -9.40 -12.91 7.50
CA LYS A 46 -9.13 -13.97 6.50
C LYS A 46 -9.77 -13.68 5.13
N ALA A 47 -10.15 -12.43 4.86
CA ALA A 47 -10.75 -12.05 3.59
C ALA A 47 -9.72 -12.17 2.44
N PRO A 48 -10.17 -12.40 1.19
CA PRO A 48 -9.30 -12.35 0.03
C PRO A 48 -8.74 -10.95 -0.17
N ILE A 49 -7.50 -10.88 -0.68
CA ILE A 49 -6.82 -9.63 -1.02
C ILE A 49 -6.91 -9.40 -2.53
N ILE A 50 -7.28 -8.19 -2.94
CA ILE A 50 -7.25 -7.69 -4.32
C ILE A 50 -6.14 -6.66 -4.42
N LEU A 51 -5.28 -6.80 -5.42
CA LEU A 51 -4.19 -5.87 -5.72
C LEU A 51 -4.57 -4.92 -6.85
N GLU A 52 -4.41 -3.62 -6.62
CA GLU A 52 -4.51 -2.57 -7.64
C GLU A 52 -3.11 -2.08 -8.04
N LEU A 53 -2.78 -2.20 -9.34
CA LEU A 53 -1.53 -1.68 -9.88
C LEU A 53 -1.76 -0.28 -10.45
N GLY A 54 -1.03 0.71 -9.93
CA GLY A 54 -1.15 2.09 -10.39
C GLY A 54 -2.34 2.85 -9.82
N CYS A 55 -2.67 2.64 -8.54
CA CYS A 55 -3.85 3.19 -7.85
C CYS A 55 -3.91 4.72 -7.70
N GLY A 56 -2.85 5.46 -8.06
CA GLY A 56 -2.80 6.92 -7.90
C GLY A 56 -2.92 7.34 -6.44
N LYS A 57 -4.07 7.90 -6.05
CA LYS A 57 -4.40 8.25 -4.65
C LYS A 57 -5.31 7.21 -3.95
N GLY A 58 -5.65 6.10 -4.62
CA GLY A 58 -6.42 4.99 -4.05
C GLY A 58 -7.93 5.20 -4.03
N GLU A 59 -8.47 6.21 -4.72
CA GLU A 59 -9.91 6.50 -4.74
C GLU A 59 -10.74 5.31 -5.25
N TYR A 60 -10.22 4.60 -6.26
CA TYR A 60 -10.87 3.40 -6.79
C TYR A 60 -10.91 2.25 -5.78
N SER A 61 -9.78 1.93 -5.15
CA SER A 61 -9.71 0.95 -4.06
C SER A 61 -10.61 1.32 -2.87
N ILE A 62 -10.74 2.59 -2.51
CA ILE A 62 -11.66 3.05 -1.45
C ILE A 62 -13.12 2.80 -1.84
N TYR A 63 -13.50 3.08 -3.09
CA TYR A 63 -14.85 2.81 -3.56
C TYR A 63 -15.15 1.29 -3.55
N LEU A 64 -14.21 0.48 -4.04
CA LEU A 64 -14.37 -0.98 -4.06
C LEU A 64 -14.45 -1.57 -2.65
N SER A 65 -13.70 -1.04 -1.67
CA SER A 65 -13.73 -1.57 -0.30
C SER A 65 -15.08 -1.29 0.38
N LYS A 66 -15.67 -0.12 0.12
CA LYS A 66 -17.04 0.21 0.56
C LYS A 66 -18.09 -0.69 -0.10
N LYS A 67 -17.95 -0.96 -1.40
CA LYS A 67 -18.90 -1.82 -2.14
C LYS A 67 -18.77 -3.30 -1.78
N TYR A 68 -17.56 -3.76 -1.47
CA TYR A 68 -17.25 -5.16 -1.17
C TYR A 68 -16.57 -5.29 0.21
N PRO A 69 -17.31 -5.15 1.32
CA PRO A 69 -16.73 -5.10 2.68
C PRO A 69 -16.08 -6.41 3.15
N LYS A 70 -16.27 -7.51 2.41
CA LYS A 70 -15.66 -8.82 2.68
C LYS A 70 -14.38 -9.07 1.86
N LYS A 71 -13.77 -8.03 1.29
CA LYS A 71 -12.52 -8.12 0.53
C LYS A 71 -11.55 -7.05 1.02
N ASN A 72 -10.29 -7.41 1.09
CA ASN A 72 -9.19 -6.50 1.40
C ASN A 72 -8.64 -5.95 0.07
N LEU A 73 -8.45 -4.63 -0.05
CA LEU A 73 -7.85 -4.00 -1.23
C LEU A 73 -6.52 -3.35 -0.87
N ILE A 74 -5.50 -3.57 -1.71
CA ILE A 74 -4.14 -3.01 -1.57
C ILE A 74 -3.68 -2.38 -2.88
#